data_AF-A0A1G7VZA2-F1
#
_entry.id   AF-A0A1G7VZA2-F1
#
_cell.length_a   1.000
_cell.length_b   1.000
_cell.length_c   1.000
_cell.angle_alpha   90.00
_cell.angle_beta   90.00
_cell.angle_gamma   90.00
#
_symmetry.space_group_name_H-M   'P 1'
#
loop_
_entity.id
_entity.type
_entity.pdbx_description
1 polymer ?
#
loop_
_entity_poly.entity_id
_entity_poly.type
_entity_poly.pdbx_seq_one_letter_code
_entity_poly.pdbx_strand_id
1 'polypeptide(L)'
;MNRFLFFLMLFLSVNCFSQNNDIISLLTKNDFSKSEAKELQKLINYFESEGGIKESDLKNSYVNFIYVTSLYPDSLATQIFEKTKFRKRFNDIPNSLKSDLWQLYEGTAYMSHDRVEFKEPIKYQSYGIRINGRFINLLKTISDKRVQKYVERITETGDLPTSFIYRNIILDYREINNIDFESDYWRLINTIQFLTQLNEYYDYSDLSN
;
A
#
# COMPACT_ATOMS: atom_id res chain seq x y z
N MET A 1 1.94 -55.14 7.91
CA MET A 1 2.87 -54.07 7.48
C MET A 1 2.16 -52.93 6.72
N ASN A 2 0.95 -52.51 7.14
CA ASN A 2 0.09 -51.62 6.31
C ASN A 2 -0.44 -50.36 7.02
N ARG A 3 -0.08 -50.09 8.29
CA ARG A 3 -0.54 -48.86 9.00
C ARG A 3 0.49 -47.73 9.00
N PHE A 4 1.78 -48.07 8.91
CA PHE A 4 2.87 -47.09 8.93
C PHE A 4 2.97 -46.29 7.62
N LEU A 5 2.77 -46.96 6.47
CA LEU A 5 2.72 -46.32 5.15
C LEU A 5 1.53 -45.35 5.00
N PHE A 6 0.41 -45.62 5.67
CA PHE A 6 -0.77 -44.74 5.62
C PHE A 6 -0.55 -43.44 6.41
N PHE A 7 0.11 -43.50 7.56
CA PHE A 7 0.53 -42.31 8.32
C PHE A 7 1.61 -41.51 7.57
N LEU A 8 2.53 -42.17 6.87
CA LEU A 8 3.55 -41.49 6.06
C LEU A 8 2.92 -40.74 4.86
N MET A 9 1.89 -41.30 4.22
CA MET A 9 1.15 -40.62 3.13
C MET A 9 0.27 -39.47 3.63
N LEU A 10 -0.28 -39.55 4.85
CA LEU A 10 -1.00 -38.43 5.48
C LEU A 10 -0.05 -37.26 5.84
N PHE A 11 1.20 -37.53 6.21
CA PHE A 11 2.20 -36.46 6.43
C PHE A 11 2.77 -35.88 5.13
N LEU A 12 2.80 -36.65 4.04
CA LEU A 12 3.24 -36.17 2.72
C LEU A 12 2.16 -35.35 1.98
N SER A 13 0.88 -35.55 2.31
CA SER A 13 -0.23 -34.77 1.72
C SER A 13 -0.53 -33.46 2.46
N VAL A 14 0.01 -33.23 3.66
CA VAL A 14 -0.11 -31.96 4.40
C VAL A 14 1.06 -31.01 4.11
N ASN A 15 2.16 -31.47 3.50
CA ASN A 15 3.33 -30.64 3.18
C ASN A 15 3.42 -30.17 1.71
N CYS A 16 2.31 -30.23 0.95
CA CYS A 16 2.29 -29.77 -0.45
C CYS A 16 1.25 -28.67 -0.72
N PHE A 17 0.86 -27.91 0.30
CA PHE A 17 0.08 -26.68 0.15
C PHE A 17 0.45 -25.65 1.23
N SER A 18 1.74 -25.32 1.34
CA SER A 18 2.08 -23.92 1.58
C SER A 18 2.66 -23.40 0.27
N GLN A 19 1.79 -23.03 -0.66
CA GLN A 19 2.21 -22.00 -1.60
C GLN A 19 2.64 -20.84 -0.71
N ASN A 20 3.95 -20.61 -0.60
CA ASN A 20 4.47 -19.34 -0.16
C ASN A 20 3.87 -18.31 -1.12
N ASN A 21 2.73 -17.76 -0.72
CA ASN A 21 2.30 -16.45 -1.14
C ASN A 21 3.41 -15.54 -0.62
N ASP A 22 4.37 -15.32 -1.50
CA ASP A 22 5.44 -14.35 -1.35
C ASP A 22 5.16 -13.27 -2.40
N ILE A 23 5.14 -12.01 -1.98
CA ILE A 23 5.09 -10.81 -2.83
C ILE A 23 5.97 -10.95 -4.08
N ILE A 24 7.14 -11.59 -3.96
CA ILE A 24 8.03 -11.82 -5.10
C ILE A 24 7.35 -12.67 -6.17
N SER A 25 6.65 -13.73 -5.78
CA SER A 25 5.89 -14.60 -6.69
C SER A 25 4.71 -13.85 -7.32
N LEU A 26 3.96 -13.07 -6.53
CA LEU A 26 2.86 -12.23 -7.02
C LEU A 26 3.34 -11.27 -8.11
N LEU A 27 4.44 -10.56 -7.85
CA LEU A 27 4.97 -9.52 -8.74
C LEU A 27 5.61 -10.12 -9.99
N THR A 28 6.42 -11.17 -9.85
CA THR A 28 7.12 -11.77 -11.01
C THR A 28 6.20 -12.48 -11.99
N LYS A 29 5.02 -12.94 -11.55
CA LYS A 29 3.95 -13.42 -12.44
C LYS A 29 3.27 -12.31 -13.25
N ASN A 30 3.50 -11.05 -12.88
CA ASN A 30 2.88 -9.87 -13.47
C ASN A 30 3.93 -8.89 -14.01
N ASP A 31 4.94 -9.44 -14.68
CA ASP A 31 5.97 -8.70 -15.45
C ASP A 31 6.87 -7.75 -14.65
N PHE A 32 6.94 -7.92 -13.33
CA PHE A 32 8.02 -7.32 -12.54
C PHE A 32 9.25 -8.23 -12.59
N SER A 33 10.43 -7.63 -12.78
CA SER A 33 11.68 -8.35 -12.61
C SER A 33 11.88 -8.76 -11.14
N LYS A 34 12.68 -9.81 -10.90
CA LYS A 34 13.06 -10.22 -9.54
C LYS A 34 13.71 -9.10 -8.73
N SER A 35 14.44 -8.20 -9.40
CA SER A 35 15.07 -7.04 -8.74
C SER A 35 14.02 -6.03 -8.28
N GLU A 36 13.07 -5.66 -9.14
CA GLU A 36 11.97 -4.76 -8.79
C GLU A 36 11.10 -5.34 -7.68
N ALA A 37 10.81 -6.64 -7.74
CA ALA A 37 10.04 -7.32 -6.71
C ALA A 37 10.72 -7.26 -5.33
N LYS A 38 12.05 -7.39 -5.28
CA LYS A 38 12.82 -7.23 -4.03
C LYS A 38 12.79 -5.80 -3.50
N GLU A 39 12.80 -4.78 -4.36
CA GLU A 39 12.69 -3.38 -3.93
C GLU A 39 11.29 -3.08 -3.39
N LEU A 40 10.24 -3.61 -4.03
CA LEU A 40 8.88 -3.53 -3.49
C LEU A 40 8.74 -4.26 -2.14
N GLN A 41 9.35 -5.44 -1.98
CA GLN A 41 9.39 -6.12 -0.68
C GLN A 41 10.07 -5.26 0.40
N LYS A 42 11.18 -4.58 0.08
CA LYS A 42 11.83 -3.67 1.03
C LYS A 42 10.92 -2.52 1.43
N LEU A 43 10.16 -1.96 0.49
CA LEU A 43 9.19 -0.91 0.77
C LEU A 43 8.06 -1.39 1.67
N ILE A 44 7.53 -2.60 1.40
CA ILE A 44 6.52 -3.24 2.26
C ILE A 44 7.08 -3.47 3.66
N ASN A 45 8.27 -4.04 3.78
CA ASN A 45 8.91 -4.30 5.07
C ASN A 45 9.14 -2.99 5.86
N TYR A 46 9.54 -1.92 5.17
CA TYR A 46 9.68 -0.60 5.78
C TYR A 46 8.34 -0.08 6.28
N PHE A 47 7.30 -0.10 5.43
CA PHE A 47 5.96 0.32 5.78
C PHE A 47 5.40 -0.47 6.98
N GLU A 48 5.52 -1.79 6.95
CA GLU A 48 5.01 -2.66 8.01
C GLU A 48 5.77 -2.46 9.33
N SER A 49 7.09 -2.28 9.26
CA SER A 49 7.92 -2.01 10.44
C SER A 49 7.55 -0.70 11.12
N GLU A 50 7.48 0.41 10.37
CA GLU A 50 7.15 1.71 10.95
C GLU A 50 5.67 1.76 11.37
N GLY A 51 4.78 1.15 10.58
CA GLY A 51 3.34 1.04 10.86
C GLY A 51 2.97 0.13 12.03
N GLY A 52 3.94 -0.57 12.63
CA GLY A 52 3.69 -1.52 13.71
C GLY A 52 2.86 -2.73 13.27
N ILE A 53 2.92 -3.08 11.98
CA ILE A 53 2.20 -4.22 11.41
C ILE A 53 2.94 -5.50 11.77
N LYS A 54 2.26 -6.39 12.51
CA LYS A 54 2.86 -7.64 12.99
C LYS A 54 2.52 -8.78 12.04
N GLU A 55 3.54 -9.46 11.53
CA GLU A 55 3.36 -10.64 10.67
C GLU A 55 2.57 -11.77 11.36
N SER A 56 2.72 -11.91 12.69
CA SER A 56 1.97 -12.90 13.48
C SER A 56 0.47 -12.60 13.62
N ASP A 57 0.03 -11.39 13.27
CA ASP A 57 -1.36 -10.93 13.37
C ASP A 57 -1.66 -9.88 12.30
N LEU A 58 -1.37 -10.22 11.03
CA LEU A 58 -1.46 -9.30 9.90
C LEU A 58 -2.84 -8.67 9.80
N LYS A 59 -3.89 -9.49 9.92
CA LYS A 59 -5.28 -9.04 9.81
C LYS A 59 -5.62 -7.95 10.82
N ASN A 60 -5.46 -8.21 12.11
CA ASN A 60 -5.84 -7.21 13.10
C ASN A 60 -4.91 -6.00 13.05
N SER A 61 -3.62 -6.21 12.76
CA SER A 61 -2.66 -5.11 12.62
C SER A 61 -3.04 -4.16 11.49
N TYR A 62 -3.35 -4.67 10.29
CA TYR A 62 -3.80 -3.86 9.16
C TYR A 62 -5.14 -3.18 9.42
N VAL A 63 -6.11 -3.91 9.98
CA VAL A 63 -7.41 -3.34 10.34
C VAL A 63 -7.24 -2.16 11.30
N ASN A 64 -6.48 -2.37 12.38
CA ASN A 64 -6.21 -1.32 13.37
C ASN A 64 -5.49 -0.14 12.74
N PHE A 65 -4.47 -0.40 11.92
CA PHE A 65 -3.74 0.64 11.21
C PHE A 65 -4.67 1.49 10.34
N ILE A 66 -5.49 0.87 9.48
CA ILE A 66 -6.43 1.56 8.59
C ILE A 66 -7.49 2.33 9.39
N TYR A 67 -7.96 1.80 10.52
CA TYR A 67 -8.89 2.54 11.39
C TYR A 67 -8.26 3.80 11.98
N VAL A 68 -7.06 3.67 12.53
CA VAL A 68 -6.35 4.79 13.16
C VAL A 68 -6.04 5.86 12.12
N THR A 69 -5.54 5.47 10.94
CA THR A 69 -5.14 6.38 9.86
C THR A 69 -6.29 6.85 8.97
N SER A 70 -7.54 6.47 9.23
CA SER A 70 -8.69 6.98 8.47
C SER A 70 -9.49 8.03 9.23
N LEU A 71 -9.41 8.02 10.57
CA LEU A 71 -10.11 8.96 11.44
C LEU A 71 -9.29 10.25 11.66
N TYR A 72 -7.96 10.16 11.59
CA TYR A 72 -7.03 11.29 11.66
C TYR A 72 -5.89 11.09 10.65
N PRO A 73 -6.21 11.16 9.35
CA PRO A 73 -5.36 10.62 8.27
C PRO A 73 -3.96 11.20 8.21
N ASP A 74 -3.84 12.48 8.56
CA ASP A 74 -2.61 13.22 8.39
C ASP A 74 -1.82 13.35 9.70
N SER A 75 -2.49 13.50 10.85
CA SER A 75 -1.80 13.73 12.12
C SER A 75 -1.26 12.46 12.79
N LEU A 76 -1.88 11.29 12.55
CA LEU A 76 -1.45 10.03 13.14
C LEU A 76 -0.47 9.28 12.24
N ALA A 77 -0.66 9.29 10.93
CA ALA A 77 0.29 8.69 9.99
C ALA A 77 1.68 9.37 10.07
N THR A 78 1.72 10.67 10.36
CA THR A 78 2.96 11.46 10.50
C THR A 78 3.67 11.26 11.84
N GLN A 79 2.98 10.79 12.88
CA GLN A 79 3.61 10.35 14.12
C GLN A 79 4.22 8.95 13.98
N ILE A 80 3.64 8.14 13.10
CA ILE A 80 4.09 6.78 12.81
C ILE A 80 5.34 6.81 11.93
N PHE A 81 5.34 7.62 10.87
CA PHE A 81 6.46 7.73 9.94
C PHE A 81 7.28 8.98 10.22
N GLU A 82 8.58 8.84 10.50
CA GLU A 82 9.45 10.00 10.62
C GLU A 82 9.76 10.58 9.24
N LYS A 83 9.45 11.87 9.04
CA LYS A 83 9.49 12.55 7.74
C LYS A 83 10.84 12.43 7.04
N THR A 84 11.96 12.66 7.74
CA THR A 84 13.31 12.63 7.16
C THR A 84 13.67 11.23 6.68
N LYS A 85 13.41 10.20 7.50
CA LYS A 85 13.59 8.80 7.14
C LYS A 85 12.71 8.40 5.96
N PHE A 86 11.43 8.78 5.98
CA PHE A 86 10.51 8.50 4.87
C PHE A 86 11.05 9.07 3.56
N ARG A 87 11.46 10.35 3.53
CA ARG A 87 12.01 10.97 2.31
C ARG A 87 13.25 10.27 1.81
N LYS A 88 14.17 9.90 2.71
CA LYS A 88 15.34 9.11 2.34
C LYS A 88 14.93 7.79 1.68
N ARG A 89 14.03 7.02 2.32
CA ARG A 89 13.54 5.74 1.78
C ARG A 89 12.83 5.88 0.44
N PHE A 90 11.98 6.90 0.31
CA PHE A 90 11.26 7.18 -0.93
C PHE A 90 12.22 7.60 -2.06
N ASN A 91 13.27 8.35 -1.74
CA ASN A 91 14.29 8.75 -2.70
C ASN A 91 15.19 7.59 -3.15
N ASP A 92 15.47 6.65 -2.26
CA ASP A 92 16.27 5.44 -2.55
C ASP A 92 15.56 4.45 -3.50
N ILE A 93 14.25 4.60 -3.74
CA ILE A 93 13.51 3.78 -4.71
C ILE A 93 14.10 3.98 -6.11
N PRO A 94 14.47 2.90 -6.84
CA PRO A 94 15.00 3.03 -8.19
C PRO A 94 14.05 3.80 -9.11
N ASN A 95 14.60 4.70 -9.93
CA ASN A 95 13.81 5.56 -10.82
C ASN A 95 12.90 4.77 -11.77
N SER A 96 13.33 3.59 -12.25
CA SER A 96 12.51 2.73 -13.11
C SER A 96 11.24 2.26 -12.38
N LEU A 97 11.37 1.81 -11.14
CA LEU A 97 10.25 1.37 -10.32
C LEU A 97 9.39 2.56 -9.88
N LYS A 98 10.02 3.65 -9.45
CA LYS A 98 9.33 4.86 -9.02
C LYS A 98 8.47 5.46 -10.13
N SER A 99 9.01 5.54 -11.34
CA SER A 99 8.28 6.07 -12.51
C SER A 99 7.21 5.14 -13.05
N ASP A 100 7.27 3.84 -12.78
CA ASP A 100 6.21 2.88 -13.12
C ASP A 100 5.03 2.96 -12.13
N LEU A 101 5.33 3.12 -10.83
CA LEU A 101 4.33 3.22 -9.77
C LEU A 101 3.68 4.60 -9.69
N TRP A 102 4.50 5.65 -9.75
CA TRP A 102 4.08 7.03 -9.55
C TRP A 102 4.36 7.89 -10.78
N GLN A 103 3.57 8.95 -10.89
CA GLN A 103 3.81 10.04 -11.82
C GLN A 103 4.01 11.33 -11.04
N LEU A 104 4.99 12.13 -11.47
CA LEU A 104 5.15 13.47 -10.95
C LEU A 104 3.96 14.30 -11.44
N TYR A 105 3.27 14.95 -10.53
CA TYR A 105 2.25 15.94 -10.86
C TYR A 105 2.61 17.28 -10.23
N GLU A 106 2.21 18.35 -10.91
CA GLU A 106 2.40 19.71 -10.41
C GLU A 106 1.06 20.22 -9.89
N GLY A 107 1.07 20.74 -8.66
CA GLY A 107 -0.10 21.33 -8.02
C GLY A 107 0.12 22.78 -7.65
N THR A 108 -0.97 23.43 -7.24
CA THR A 108 -0.94 24.79 -6.70
C THR A 108 -1.68 24.80 -5.37
N ALA A 109 -0.99 25.20 -4.32
CA ALA A 109 -1.54 25.35 -2.98
C ALA A 109 -1.91 26.82 -2.75
N TYR A 110 -3.14 27.06 -2.30
CA TYR A 110 -3.64 28.39 -1.92
C TYR A 110 -3.61 28.62 -0.40
N MET A 111 -3.47 27.53 0.35
CA MET A 111 -3.55 27.52 1.80
C MET A 111 -2.63 26.42 2.34
N SER A 112 -2.01 26.66 3.48
CA SER A 112 -1.20 25.66 4.18
C SER A 112 -2.08 24.56 4.79
N HIS A 113 -1.43 23.48 5.23
CA HIS A 113 -2.10 22.44 6.02
C HIS A 113 -2.75 23.02 7.30
N ASP A 114 -2.09 23.98 7.95
CA ASP A 114 -2.58 24.68 9.14
C ASP A 114 -3.65 25.74 8.84
N ARG A 115 -4.21 25.71 7.62
CA ARG A 115 -5.25 26.62 7.13
C ARG A 115 -4.83 28.10 7.07
N VAL A 116 -3.53 28.35 6.91
CA VAL A 116 -3.01 29.69 6.68
C VAL A 116 -3.04 29.97 5.18
N GLU A 117 -3.84 30.96 4.78
CA GLU A 117 -3.91 31.39 3.38
C GLU A 117 -2.56 31.98 2.95
N PHE A 118 -2.05 31.54 1.81
CA PHE A 118 -0.83 32.10 1.25
C PHE A 118 -1.13 33.42 0.54
N LYS A 119 -0.25 34.41 0.69
CA LYS A 119 -0.38 35.69 -0.02
C LYS A 119 -0.41 35.51 -1.54
N GLU A 120 0.36 34.55 -2.04
CA GLU A 120 0.40 34.12 -3.43
C GLU A 120 0.33 32.60 -3.47
N PRO A 121 -0.38 31.99 -4.44
CA PRO A 121 -0.45 30.54 -4.56
C PRO A 121 0.95 29.93 -4.77
N ILE A 122 1.26 28.87 -4.03
CA ILE A 122 2.56 28.21 -4.08
C ILE A 122 2.46 27.00 -5.01
N LYS A 123 3.32 26.95 -6.03
CA LYS A 123 3.48 25.77 -6.87
C LYS A 123 4.27 24.70 -6.12
N TYR A 124 3.82 23.47 -6.20
CA TYR A 124 4.53 22.33 -5.62
C TYR A 124 4.50 21.15 -6.57
N GLN A 125 5.41 20.20 -6.35
CA GLN A 125 5.46 18.95 -7.07
C GLN A 125 5.26 17.81 -6.08
N SER A 126 4.47 16.82 -6.49
CA SER A 126 4.26 15.61 -5.69
C SER A 126 4.11 14.39 -6.59
N TYR A 127 4.13 13.21 -5.97
CA TYR A 127 3.94 11.94 -6.66
C TYR A 127 2.52 11.43 -6.43
N GLY A 128 1.76 11.33 -7.51
CA GLY A 128 0.46 10.65 -7.56
C GLY A 128 0.60 9.28 -8.21
N ILE A 129 -0.44 8.45 -8.15
CA ILE A 129 -0.37 7.11 -8.76
C ILE A 129 -0.34 7.19 -10.29
N ARG A 130 0.42 6.30 -10.94
CA ARG A 130 0.31 6.10 -12.37
C ARG A 130 -0.84 5.13 -12.68
N ILE A 131 -1.96 5.66 -13.15
CA ILE A 131 -3.18 4.86 -13.42
C ILE A 131 -3.01 3.78 -14.52
N ASN A 132 -2.04 3.95 -15.41
CA ASN A 132 -1.72 3.01 -16.49
C ASN A 132 -0.44 2.18 -16.21
N GLY A 133 0.08 2.23 -14.99
CA GLY A 133 1.29 1.50 -14.59
C GLY A 133 1.03 0.01 -14.31
N ARG A 134 2.10 -0.78 -14.19
CA ARG A 134 1.99 -2.24 -13.95
C ARG A 134 1.26 -2.57 -12.64
N PHE A 135 1.37 -1.72 -11.62
CA PHE A 135 0.63 -1.90 -10.36
C PHE A 135 -0.88 -1.94 -10.57
N ILE A 136 -1.46 -0.95 -11.27
CA ILE A 136 -2.90 -0.92 -11.52
C ILE A 136 -3.33 -2.07 -12.44
N ASN A 137 -2.49 -2.45 -13.40
CA ASN A 137 -2.74 -3.61 -14.25
C ASN A 137 -2.76 -4.92 -13.45
N LEU A 138 -1.83 -5.10 -12.51
CA LEU A 138 -1.85 -6.20 -11.54
C LEU A 138 -3.14 -6.20 -10.72
N LEU A 139 -3.59 -5.05 -10.20
CA LEU A 139 -4.81 -5.00 -9.40
C LEU A 139 -6.06 -5.43 -10.19
N LYS A 140 -6.11 -5.10 -11.48
CA LYS A 140 -7.20 -5.52 -12.38
C LYS A 140 -7.30 -7.04 -12.53
N THR A 141 -6.20 -7.79 -12.35
CA THR A 141 -6.23 -9.26 -12.46
C THR A 141 -6.72 -9.96 -11.19
N ILE A 142 -6.87 -9.25 -10.07
CA ILE A 142 -7.23 -9.83 -8.77
C ILE A 142 -8.75 -9.88 -8.63
N SER A 143 -9.35 -11.07 -8.50
CA SER A 143 -10.81 -11.24 -8.45
C SER A 143 -11.49 -10.79 -7.15
N ASP A 144 -10.75 -10.30 -6.16
CA ASP A 144 -11.31 -9.81 -4.90
C ASP A 144 -12.22 -8.59 -5.16
N LYS A 145 -13.48 -8.66 -4.72
CA LYS A 145 -14.50 -7.64 -4.97
C LYS A 145 -14.10 -6.25 -4.44
N ARG A 146 -13.32 -6.17 -3.36
CA ARG A 146 -12.88 -4.91 -2.75
C ARG A 146 -11.72 -4.32 -3.53
N VAL A 147 -10.80 -5.16 -4.02
CA VAL A 147 -9.76 -4.72 -4.97
C VAL A 147 -10.40 -4.18 -6.25
N GLN A 148 -11.41 -4.86 -6.78
CA GLN A 148 -12.12 -4.38 -7.98
C GLN A 148 -12.79 -3.02 -7.76
N LYS A 149 -13.50 -2.82 -6.64
CA LYS A 149 -14.05 -1.51 -6.26
C LYS A 149 -12.98 -0.43 -6.07
N TYR A 150 -11.83 -0.79 -5.51
CA TYR A 150 -10.70 0.11 -5.33
C TYR A 150 -10.12 0.56 -6.68
N VAL A 151 -9.95 -0.37 -7.63
CA VAL A 151 -9.50 -0.08 -8.99
C VAL A 151 -10.51 0.75 -9.78
N GLU A 152 -11.80 0.44 -9.66
CA GLU A 152 -12.89 1.23 -10.25
C GLU A 152 -12.78 2.68 -9.75
N ARG A 153 -12.64 2.86 -8.43
CA ARG A 153 -12.51 4.19 -7.85
C ARG A 153 -11.31 4.96 -8.40
N ILE A 154 -10.14 4.33 -8.49
CA ILE A 154 -8.93 4.95 -9.07
C ILE A 154 -9.17 5.36 -10.52
N THR A 155 -9.85 4.51 -11.29
CA THR A 155 -10.13 4.76 -12.70
C THR A 155 -11.09 5.94 -12.88
N GLU A 156 -12.09 6.06 -12.01
CA GLU A 156 -13.04 7.18 -11.99
C GLU A 156 -12.38 8.51 -11.62
N THR A 157 -11.52 8.51 -10.59
CA THR A 157 -10.93 9.74 -10.04
C THR A 157 -9.60 10.13 -10.70
N GLY A 158 -8.96 9.20 -11.41
CA GLY A 158 -7.62 9.39 -11.95
C GLY A 158 -6.50 9.36 -10.90
N ASP A 159 -6.81 9.02 -9.64
CA ASP A 159 -5.86 8.97 -8.53
C ASP A 159 -6.33 8.05 -7.40
N LEU A 160 -5.48 7.79 -6.40
CA LEU A 160 -5.82 6.99 -5.23
C LEU A 160 -6.94 7.64 -4.40
N PRO A 161 -7.87 6.85 -3.83
CA PRO A 161 -8.86 7.38 -2.92
C PRO A 161 -8.20 7.96 -1.66
N THR A 162 -8.81 8.98 -1.05
CA THR A 162 -8.40 9.48 0.27
C THR A 162 -8.52 8.37 1.33
N SER A 163 -7.80 8.47 2.46
CA SER A 163 -7.73 7.39 3.46
C SER A 163 -9.11 7.00 4.01
N PHE A 164 -10.02 7.97 4.12
CA PHE A 164 -11.40 7.74 4.52
C PHE A 164 -12.19 6.93 3.47
N ILE A 165 -12.08 7.29 2.20
CA ILE A 165 -12.73 6.56 1.10
C ILE A 165 -12.11 5.17 0.98
N TYR A 166 -10.78 5.07 1.01
CA TYR A 166 -10.04 3.80 0.99
C TYR A 166 -10.53 2.87 2.09
N ARG A 167 -10.59 3.35 3.34
CA ARG A 167 -11.14 2.57 4.46
C ARG A 167 -12.55 2.06 4.14
N ASN A 168 -13.44 2.89 3.60
CA ASN A 168 -14.81 2.45 3.34
C ASN A 168 -14.90 1.41 2.20
N ILE A 169 -13.94 1.39 1.27
CA ILE A 169 -13.86 0.37 0.22
C ILE A 169 -13.31 -0.94 0.80
N ILE A 170 -12.26 -0.88 1.61
CA ILE A 170 -11.56 -2.07 2.10
C ILE A 170 -12.25 -2.64 3.35
N LEU A 171 -12.58 -1.79 4.32
CA LEU A 171 -13.23 -2.15 5.58
C LEU A 171 -14.73 -1.86 5.50
N ASP A 172 -15.50 -2.77 4.92
CA ASP A 172 -16.96 -2.79 5.14
C ASP A 172 -17.22 -3.23 6.59
N TYR A 173 -17.81 -2.36 7.41
CA TYR A 173 -18.11 -2.64 8.81
C TYR A 173 -18.94 -3.92 9.00
N ARG A 174 -19.75 -4.30 8.00
CA ARG A 174 -20.55 -5.54 8.03
C ARG A 174 -19.76 -6.80 7.68
N GLU A 175 -18.62 -6.65 7.01
CA GLU A 175 -17.84 -7.77 6.48
C GLU A 175 -16.39 -7.76 6.95
N ILE A 176 -16.04 -6.97 7.96
CA ILE A 176 -14.66 -6.78 8.39
C ILE A 176 -13.97 -8.08 8.83
N ASN A 177 -14.75 -9.02 9.35
CA ASN A 177 -14.27 -10.36 9.72
C ASN A 177 -13.94 -11.24 8.51
N ASN A 178 -14.35 -10.85 7.30
CA ASN A 178 -14.20 -11.63 6.07
C ASN A 178 -13.12 -11.06 5.13
N ILE A 179 -12.24 -10.19 5.63
CA ILE A 179 -11.10 -9.70 4.87
C ILE A 179 -9.91 -10.60 5.17
N ASP A 180 -9.36 -11.18 4.12
CA ASP A 180 -8.11 -11.93 4.17
C ASP A 180 -6.93 -10.99 3.88
N PHE A 181 -6.46 -10.28 4.90
CA PHE A 181 -5.24 -9.48 4.82
C PHE A 181 -3.96 -10.33 4.77
N GLU A 182 -4.05 -11.67 4.86
CA GLU A 182 -2.89 -12.55 4.69
C GLU A 182 -2.49 -12.68 3.22
N SER A 183 -3.39 -12.29 2.30
CA SER A 183 -3.08 -12.18 0.89
C SER A 183 -2.06 -11.06 0.61
N ASP A 184 -0.94 -11.41 -0.03
CA ASP A 184 0.16 -10.50 -0.38
C ASP A 184 -0.26 -9.22 -1.08
N TYR A 185 -1.26 -9.29 -1.97
CA TYR A 185 -1.68 -8.11 -2.71
C TYR A 185 -2.22 -7.01 -1.78
N TRP A 186 -2.78 -7.35 -0.62
CA TRP A 186 -3.18 -6.33 0.36
C TRP A 186 -1.98 -5.63 1.00
N ARG A 187 -0.88 -6.35 1.26
CA ARG A 187 0.36 -5.74 1.77
C ARG A 187 0.90 -4.71 0.79
N LEU A 188 0.89 -5.07 -0.50
CA LEU A 188 1.28 -4.18 -1.59
C LEU A 188 0.32 -2.97 -1.70
N ILE A 189 -1.00 -3.21 -1.76
CA ILE A 189 -2.00 -2.13 -1.89
C ILE A 189 -1.87 -1.13 -0.75
N ASN A 190 -1.83 -1.59 0.50
CA ASN A 190 -1.69 -0.70 1.66
C ASN A 190 -0.39 0.10 1.61
N THR A 191 0.72 -0.57 1.31
CA THR A 191 2.02 0.12 1.20
C THR A 191 1.99 1.23 0.16
N ILE A 192 1.52 0.96 -1.06
CA ILE A 192 1.47 1.98 -2.11
C ILE A 192 0.47 3.08 -1.76
N GLN A 193 -0.73 2.72 -1.25
CA GLN A 193 -1.75 3.67 -0.81
C GLN A 193 -1.20 4.70 0.17
N PHE A 194 -0.60 4.23 1.26
CA PHE A 194 -0.16 5.12 2.34
C PHE A 194 1.13 5.86 2.03
N LEU A 195 2.09 5.25 1.32
CA LEU A 195 3.31 5.96 0.92
C LEU A 195 2.99 7.11 -0.07
N THR A 196 2.01 6.92 -0.96
CA THR A 196 1.58 7.99 -1.89
C THR A 196 0.97 9.16 -1.12
N GLN A 197 0.05 8.89 -0.20
CA GLN A 197 -0.59 9.92 0.62
C GLN A 197 0.41 10.65 1.53
N LEU A 198 1.34 9.92 2.16
CA LEU A 198 2.39 10.52 2.98
C LEU A 198 3.31 11.42 2.15
N ASN A 199 3.61 11.05 0.91
CA ASN A 199 4.41 11.89 0.03
C ASN A 199 3.72 13.23 -0.22
N GLU A 200 2.46 13.19 -0.64
CA GLU A 200 1.65 14.39 -0.88
C GLU A 200 1.56 15.26 0.37
N TYR A 201 1.21 14.66 1.51
CA TYR A 201 1.12 15.38 2.77
C TYR A 201 2.42 16.10 3.13
N TYR A 202 3.55 15.39 3.07
CA TYR A 202 4.82 15.98 3.43
C TYR A 202 5.25 17.08 2.47
N ASP A 203 4.90 17.01 1.18
CA ASP A 203 5.14 18.08 0.22
C ASP A 203 4.34 19.34 0.62
N TYR A 204 3.05 19.19 0.95
CA TYR A 204 2.21 20.31 1.40
C TYR A 204 2.68 20.94 2.72
N SER A 205 3.13 20.13 3.67
CA SER A 205 3.61 20.64 4.97
C SER A 205 4.88 21.50 4.88
N ASP A 206 5.69 21.35 3.82
CA ASP A 206 6.89 22.18 3.60
C ASP A 206 6.56 23.53 2.95
N LEU A 207 5.31 23.75 2.53
CA LEU A 207 4.88 25.01 1.92
C LEU A 207 4.58 26.09 2.96
N SER A 208 4.43 25.73 4.24
CA SER A 208 4.34 26.68 5.35
C SER A 208 5.73 27.09 5.83
N ASN A 209 6.27 28.18 5.28
CA ASN A 209 7.41 28.91 5.85
C ASN A 209 6.93 30.27 6.37
#